data_AF-A0A7C6XAL2-F1
#
_entry.id   AF-A0A7C6XAL2-F1
#
_cell.length_a   1.000
_cell.length_b   1.000
_cell.length_c   1.000
_cell.angle_alpha   90.00
_cell.angle_beta   90.00
_cell.angle_gamma   90.00
#
_symmetry.space_group_name_H-M   'P 1'
#
loop_
_entity.id
_entity.type
_entity.pdbx_description
1 polymer ?
#
loop_
_entity_poly.entity_id
_entity_poly.type
_entity_poly.pdbx_seq_one_letter_code
_entity_poly.pdbx_strand_id
1 'polypeptide(L)'
;MRKREVYTREITTCYLRSLKHTPHIADRLKSALPVIVNVAEMPEEERTQALDFISGVAYAIDGSYDQVGDNTFLFVPGSVILLDDD
;
A
#
# COMPACT_ATOMS: atom_id res chain seq x y z
N MET A 1 -8.30 -9.19 32.84
CA MET A 1 -8.79 -9.61 31.50
C MET A 1 -8.29 -8.60 30.47
N ARG A 2 -7.25 -8.93 29.71
CA ARG A 2 -6.72 -8.08 28.62
C ARG A 2 -7.72 -8.20 27.47
N LYS A 3 -8.39 -7.12 27.07
CA LYS A 3 -9.15 -7.11 25.82
C LYS A 3 -8.18 -7.52 24.71
N ARG A 4 -8.42 -8.68 24.07
CA ARG A 4 -7.77 -8.98 22.80
C ARG A 4 -8.41 -8.03 21.80
N GLU A 5 -7.72 -6.93 21.50
CA GLU A 5 -7.99 -6.12 20.32
C GLU A 5 -7.88 -7.07 19.13
N VAL A 6 -9.01 -7.43 18.53
CA VAL A 6 -9.01 -8.20 17.29
C VAL A 6 -8.59 -7.20 16.21
N TYR A 7 -7.30 -7.18 15.86
CA TYR A 7 -6.83 -6.48 14.68
C TYR A 7 -7.45 -7.18 13.46
N THR A 8 -8.58 -6.67 12.97
CA THR A 8 -9.10 -7.07 11.66
C THR A 8 -8.03 -6.71 10.63
N ARG A 9 -7.38 -7.73 10.07
CA ARG A 9 -6.37 -7.60 9.02
C ARG A 9 -7.10 -7.40 7.69
N GLU A 10 -7.60 -6.19 7.47
CA GLU A 10 -8.21 -5.81 6.20
C GLU A 10 -7.13 -5.32 5.24
N ILE A 11 -7.09 -5.90 4.04
CA ILE A 11 -6.29 -5.40 2.92
C ILE A 11 -7.25 -4.70 1.98
N THR A 12 -7.07 -3.41 1.75
CA THR A 12 -7.90 -2.66 0.80
C THR A 12 -7.23 -2.59 -0.56
N THR A 13 -8.02 -2.73 -1.63
CA THR A 13 -7.56 -2.45 -3.00
C THR A 13 -8.00 -1.05 -3.44
N CYS A 14 -7.09 -0.28 -4.01
CA CYS A 14 -7.30 1.07 -4.52
C CYS A 14 -6.94 1.14 -6.00
N TYR A 15 -7.86 1.60 -6.82
CA TYR A 15 -7.62 1.88 -8.24
C TYR A 15 -7.34 3.37 -8.41
N LEU A 16 -6.10 3.72 -8.73
CA LEU A 16 -5.70 5.09 -8.93
C LEU A 16 -6.00 5.53 -10.36
N ARG A 17 -6.57 6.73 -10.48
CA ARG A 17 -6.85 7.42 -11.75
C ARG A 17 -6.10 8.74 -11.89
N SER A 18 -5.47 9.18 -10.80
CA SER A 18 -4.73 10.44 -10.72
C SER A 18 -3.84 10.45 -9.49
N LEU A 19 -2.71 11.13 -9.59
CA LEU A 19 -1.78 11.38 -8.47
C LEU A 19 -2.42 12.01 -7.24
N LYS A 20 -3.52 12.75 -7.39
CA LYS A 20 -4.19 13.44 -6.26
C LYS A 20 -4.69 12.48 -5.17
N HIS A 21 -4.81 11.19 -5.48
CA HIS A 21 -5.31 10.18 -4.55
C HIS A 21 -4.19 9.46 -3.78
N THR A 22 -2.91 9.66 -4.13
CA THR A 22 -1.79 9.00 -3.43
C THR A 22 -1.69 9.39 -1.93
N PRO A 23 -2.05 10.61 -1.47
CA PRO A 23 -2.04 10.90 -0.04
C PRO A 23 -3.00 10.03 0.77
N HIS A 24 -4.12 9.58 0.20
CA HIS A 24 -5.05 8.69 0.89
C HIS A 24 -4.43 7.30 1.14
N ILE A 25 -3.61 6.81 0.20
CA ILE A 25 -2.85 5.57 0.36
C ILE A 25 -1.83 5.73 1.48
N ALA A 26 -1.14 6.87 1.51
CA ALA A 26 -0.18 7.19 2.56
C ALA A 26 -0.82 7.20 3.96
N ASP A 27 -2.02 7.77 4.09
CA ASP A 27 -2.75 7.79 5.37
C ASP A 27 -3.12 6.39 5.85
N ARG A 28 -3.46 5.46 4.94
CA ARG A 28 -3.69 4.06 5.28
C ARG A 28 -2.42 3.37 5.75
N LEU A 29 -1.32 3.52 5.01
CA LEU A 29 -0.04 2.91 5.37
C LEU A 29 0.46 3.39 6.73
N LYS A 30 0.41 4.71 7.01
CA LYS A 30 0.72 5.28 8.33
C LYS A 30 -0.18 4.76 9.46
N SER A 31 -1.39 4.32 9.11
CA SER A 31 -2.35 3.72 10.05
C SER A 31 -2.16 2.21 10.21
N ALA A 32 -1.01 1.67 9.77
CA ALA A 32 -0.69 0.24 9.79
C ALA A 32 -1.64 -0.65 8.97
N LEU A 33 -2.27 -0.09 7.93
CA LEU A 33 -3.14 -0.82 7.02
C LEU A 33 -2.41 -1.11 5.69
N PRO A 34 -2.18 -2.37 5.32
CA PRO A 34 -1.65 -2.73 4.01
C PRO A 34 -2.66 -2.40 2.90
N VAL A 35 -2.15 -2.04 1.72
CA VAL A 35 -2.98 -1.59 0.60
C VAL A 35 -2.46 -2.17 -0.71
N ILE A 36 -3.37 -2.74 -1.51
CA ILE A 36 -3.11 -3.07 -2.91
C ILE A 36 -3.44 -1.83 -3.74
N VAL A 37 -2.50 -1.39 -4.57
CA VAL A 37 -2.62 -0.23 -5.45
C VAL A 37 -2.57 -0.71 -6.89
N ASN A 38 -3.62 -0.45 -7.65
CA ASN A 38 -3.67 -0.65 -9.08
C ASN A 38 -3.55 0.71 -9.79
N VAL A 39 -2.63 0.83 -10.74
CA VAL A 39 -2.36 2.05 -11.51
C VAL A 39 -2.69 1.89 -13.00
N ALA A 40 -3.41 0.83 -13.39
CA ALA A 40 -3.73 0.55 -14.79
C ALA A 40 -4.55 1.66 -15.46
N GLU A 41 -5.39 2.36 -14.69
CA GLU A 41 -6.21 3.48 -15.16
C GLU A 41 -5.49 4.85 -15.09
N MET A 42 -4.23 4.90 -14.65
CA MET A 42 -3.44 6.13 -14.66
C MET A 42 -2.76 6.34 -16.01
N PRO A 43 -2.56 7.61 -16.44
CA PRO A 43 -1.64 7.95 -17.52
C PRO A 43 -0.25 7.37 -17.24
N GLU A 44 0.40 6.82 -18.25
CA GLU A 44 1.69 6.12 -18.10
C GLU A 44 2.76 6.99 -17.42
N GLU A 45 2.82 8.27 -17.78
CA GLU A 45 3.71 9.26 -17.19
C GLU A 45 3.45 9.54 -15.69
N GLU A 46 2.22 9.36 -15.22
CA GLU A 46 1.87 9.56 -13.81
C GLU A 46 2.10 8.30 -12.95
N ARG A 47 2.21 7.10 -13.56
CA ARG A 47 2.33 5.83 -12.81
C ARG A 47 3.58 5.80 -11.95
N THR A 48 4.73 6.11 -12.55
CA THR A 48 6.02 6.13 -11.84
C THR A 48 6.00 7.13 -10.71
N GLN A 49 5.46 8.33 -10.95
CA GLN A 49 5.34 9.36 -9.91
C GLN A 49 4.44 8.91 -8.75
N ALA A 50 3.37 8.17 -9.03
CA ALA A 50 2.49 7.62 -8.00
C ALA A 50 3.23 6.58 -7.14
N LEU A 51 3.95 5.67 -7.79
CA LEU A 51 4.71 4.63 -7.11
C LEU A 51 5.88 5.21 -6.31
N ASP A 52 6.60 6.21 -6.84
CA ASP A 52 7.67 6.91 -6.12
C ASP A 52 7.15 7.60 -4.85
N PHE A 53 5.98 8.26 -4.95
CA PHE A 53 5.35 8.86 -3.79
C PHE A 53 4.97 7.83 -2.73
N ILE A 54 4.28 6.76 -3.12
CA ILE A 54 3.77 5.76 -2.16
C ILE A 54 4.93 4.95 -1.58
N SER A 55 5.92 4.58 -2.38
CA SER A 55 7.13 3.87 -1.92
C SER A 55 7.99 4.74 -0.99
N GLY A 56 8.09 6.05 -1.24
CA GLY A 56 8.73 6.98 -0.32
C GLY A 56 8.04 7.02 1.05
N VAL A 57 6.70 6.96 1.08
CA VAL A 57 5.94 6.85 2.32
C VAL A 57 6.17 5.51 3.01
N ALA A 58 6.12 4.40 2.26
CA ALA A 58 6.38 3.07 2.81
C ALA A 58 7.78 3.00 3.44
N TYR A 59 8.80 3.50 2.73
CA TYR A 59 10.17 3.57 3.23
C TYR A 59 10.27 4.38 4.53
N ALA A 60 9.56 5.50 4.63
CA ALA A 60 9.56 6.34 5.84
C ALA A 60 8.94 5.67 7.08
N ILE A 61 8.16 4.58 6.90
CA ILE A 61 7.52 3.82 7.99
C ILE A 61 8.05 2.38 8.09
N ASP A 62 9.29 2.15 7.62
CA ASP A 62 9.94 0.84 7.57
C ASP A 62 9.11 -0.24 6.84
N GLY A 63 8.26 0.20 5.91
CA GLY A 63 7.43 -0.65 5.07
C GLY A 63 8.11 -1.07 3.78
N SER A 64 7.47 -1.99 3.08
CA SER A 64 7.90 -2.54 1.79
C SER A 64 6.76 -2.51 0.77
N TYR A 65 7.07 -2.85 -0.48
CA TYR A 65 6.05 -3.14 -1.47
C TYR A 65 6.54 -4.18 -2.47
N ASP A 66 5.61 -4.94 -3.03
CA ASP A 66 5.86 -5.94 -4.04
C ASP A 66 4.87 -5.81 -5.19
N GLN A 67 5.32 -6.15 -6.40
CA GLN A 67 4.43 -6.25 -7.54
C GLN A 67 3.71 -7.60 -7.51
N VAL A 68 2.38 -7.55 -7.40
CA VAL A 68 1.52 -8.74 -7.28
C VAL A 68 0.69 -9.01 -8.54
N GLY A 69 0.87 -8.19 -9.58
CA GLY A 69 0.25 -8.34 -10.90
C GLY A 69 0.56 -7.18 -11.84
N ASP A 70 -0.07 -7.18 -13.00
CA ASP A 70 0.10 -6.11 -14.00
C ASP A 70 -0.40 -4.77 -13.44
N ASN A 71 0.50 -3.78 -13.39
CA ASN A 71 0.23 -2.47 -12.82
C ASN A 71 -0.40 -2.53 -11.41
N THR A 72 -0.13 -3.59 -10.65
CA THR A 72 -0.76 -3.85 -9.34
C THR A 72 0.31 -4.19 -8.30
N PHE A 73 0.31 -3.43 -7.21
CA PHE A 73 1.36 -3.43 -6.20
C PHE A 73 0.75 -3.57 -4.80
N LEU A 74 1.30 -4.45 -3.97
CA LEU A 74 0.96 -4.55 -2.56
C LEU A 74 1.94 -3.71 -1.76
N PHE A 75 1.45 -2.71 -1.02
CA PHE A 75 2.23 -1.95 -0.06
C PHE A 75 1.94 -2.45 1.36
N VAL A 76 3.02 -2.69 2.11
CA VAL A 76 2.98 -3.28 3.45
C VAL A 76 3.71 -2.36 4.43
N PRO A 77 3.05 -1.85 5.48
CA PRO A 77 3.72 -1.06 6.51
C PRO A 77 4.61 -1.97 7.38
N GLY A 78 5.70 -1.45 7.97
CA GLY A 78 6.66 -2.25 8.74
C GLY A 78 6.11 -2.95 9.99
N SER A 79 4.88 -2.60 10.41
CA SER A 79 4.15 -3.28 11.48
C SER A 79 3.47 -4.59 11.04
N VAL A 80 3.49 -4.91 9.74
CA VAL A 80 2.90 -6.12 9.16
C VAL A 80 4.01 -6.98 8.54
N ILE A 81 3.99 -8.27 8.84
CA ILE A 81 4.95 -9.25 8.32
C ILE A 81 4.26 -10.03 7.20
N LEU A 82 4.89 -10.05 6.02
CA LEU A 82 4.56 -10.99 4.96
C LEU A 82 5.13 -12.36 5.33
N LEU A 83 4.29 -13.39 5.26
CA LEU A 83 4.71 -14.78 5.37
C LEU A 83 4.65 -15.35 3.96
N ASP A 84 5.79 -15.72 3.43
CA ASP A 84 5.85 -16.45 2.17
C ASP A 84 5.59 -17.93 2.46
N ASP A 85 4.67 -18.52 1.70
CA ASP A 85 4.43 -19.97 1.69
C ASP A 85 5.48 -20.59 0.75
N ASP A 86 6.67 -20.92 1.27
CA ASP A 86 7.66 -21.77 0.57
C ASP A 86 7.06 -23.16 0.21
#